data_AF-T2JVM4-F1
#
_entry.id   AF-T2JVM4-F1
#
_cell.length_a   1.000
_cell.length_b   1.000
_cell.length_c   1.000
_cell.angle_alpha   90.00
_cell.angle_beta   90.00
_cell.angle_gamma   90.00
#
_symmetry.space_group_name_H-M   'P 1'
#
loop_
_entity.id
_entity.type
_entity.pdbx_description
1 polymer ?
#
loop_
_entity_poly.entity_id
_entity_poly.type
_entity_poly.pdbx_seq_one_letter_code
_entity_poly.pdbx_strand_id
1 'polypeptide(L)'
;MTSKTTKPKKFALTTPLYYVNGVPHIGSAYTTIIADVIARHKRLIGDEVLLITGTDEHGQKIQRTAEEKGLAPQKHCDEIVSSFEELWQKLEIQYDRFSRTTASKHEVIVKEFFERVWENGDIYLAQQQGWYCVACEEFKEKRELLEDGCCPIHTNKKDRMARRRKLFL
;
A
#
# COMPACT_ATOMS: atom_id res chain seq x y z
N MET A 1 1.44 40.71 -29.35
CA MET A 1 0.95 39.37 -28.98
C MET A 1 0.67 39.36 -27.50
N THR A 2 -0.60 39.52 -27.10
CA THR A 2 -1.00 39.45 -25.70
C THR A 2 -0.96 38.00 -25.24
N SER A 3 0.08 37.66 -24.49
CA SER A 3 0.16 36.39 -23.75
C SER A 3 -1.06 36.31 -22.83
N LYS A 4 -2.03 35.46 -23.18
CA LYS A 4 -3.09 35.08 -22.25
C LYS A 4 -2.40 34.31 -21.13
N THR A 5 -2.27 34.93 -19.97
CA THR A 5 -1.86 34.27 -18.72
C THR A 5 -2.92 33.22 -18.37
N THR A 6 -2.76 32.01 -18.89
CA THR A 6 -3.54 30.85 -18.47
C THR A 6 -3.16 30.53 -17.04
N LYS A 7 -4.14 30.65 -16.13
CA LYS A 7 -3.97 30.31 -14.72
C LYS A 7 -3.42 28.87 -14.59
N PRO A 8 -2.42 28.63 -13.74
CA PRO A 8 -1.86 27.29 -13.57
C PRO A 8 -2.96 26.31 -13.17
N LYS A 9 -3.01 25.15 -13.82
CA LYS A 9 -3.96 24.08 -13.47
C LYS A 9 -3.36 23.22 -12.38
N LYS A 10 -4.19 22.81 -11.42
CA LYS A 10 -3.76 21.86 -10.38
C LYS A 10 -3.80 20.44 -10.94
N PHE A 11 -2.72 19.69 -10.76
CA PHE A 11 -2.58 18.31 -11.20
C PHE A 11 -2.03 17.44 -10.06
N ALA A 12 -2.83 16.50 -9.57
CA ALA A 12 -2.38 15.54 -8.56
C ALA A 12 -2.22 14.17 -9.19
N LEU A 13 -1.13 13.48 -8.85
CA LEU A 13 -0.93 12.09 -9.22
C LEU A 13 -0.30 11.33 -8.04
N THR A 14 -0.58 10.04 -8.00
CA THR A 14 -0.05 9.17 -6.96
C THR A 14 0.58 7.93 -7.58
N THR A 15 1.59 7.40 -6.92
CA THR A 15 1.96 5.98 -7.09
C THR A 15 1.13 5.14 -6.11
N PRO A 16 1.08 3.81 -6.28
CA PRO A 16 0.65 2.93 -5.19
C PRO A 16 1.54 3.14 -3.95
N LEU A 17 0.99 2.89 -2.76
CA LEU A 17 1.83 2.76 -1.57
C LEU A 17 2.51 1.39 -1.61
N TYR A 18 3.84 1.38 -1.53
CA TYR A 18 4.62 0.15 -1.65
C TYR A 18 4.68 -0.58 -0.30
N TYR A 19 4.43 -1.90 -0.31
CA TYR A 19 4.53 -2.71 0.91
C TYR A 19 5.97 -2.79 1.41
N VAL A 20 6.18 -2.58 2.70
CA VAL A 20 7.50 -2.69 3.35
C VAL A 20 7.88 -4.13 3.73
N ASN A 21 7.34 -5.13 3.02
CA ASN A 21 7.72 -6.53 3.17
C ASN A 21 9.15 -6.83 2.65
N GLY A 22 9.72 -5.92 1.86
CA GLY A 22 11.04 -6.06 1.27
C GLY A 22 11.56 -4.75 0.71
N VAL A 23 12.84 -4.77 0.29
CA VAL A 23 13.51 -3.61 -0.33
C VAL A 23 12.88 -3.27 -1.69
N PRO A 24 12.99 -2.00 -2.16
CA PRO A 24 12.48 -1.62 -3.47
C PRO A 24 13.07 -2.47 -4.60
N HIS A 25 12.27 -2.73 -5.63
CA HIS A 25 12.62 -3.57 -6.78
C HIS A 25 12.19 -2.92 -8.10
N ILE A 26 12.45 -3.57 -9.23
CA ILE A 26 12.16 -3.00 -10.56
C ILE A 26 10.70 -2.56 -10.74
N GLY A 27 9.73 -3.31 -10.20
CA GLY A 27 8.31 -2.94 -10.23
C GLY A 27 7.99 -1.60 -9.52
N SER A 28 8.55 -1.35 -8.33
CA SER A 28 8.37 -0.06 -7.65
C SER A 28 9.12 1.04 -8.39
N ALA A 29 10.33 0.77 -8.89
CA ALA A 29 11.12 1.75 -9.63
C ALA A 29 10.43 2.20 -10.93
N TYR A 30 9.96 1.24 -11.75
CA TYR A 30 9.30 1.51 -13.02
C TYR A 30 8.07 2.40 -12.86
N THR A 31 7.20 2.06 -11.91
CA THR A 31 5.97 2.81 -11.64
C THR A 31 6.30 4.23 -11.17
N THR A 32 7.25 4.39 -10.25
CA THR A 32 7.65 5.71 -9.75
C THR A 32 8.31 6.57 -10.82
N ILE A 33 9.15 5.98 -11.70
CA ILE A 33 9.77 6.70 -12.82
C ILE A 33 8.70 7.25 -13.77
N ILE A 34 7.68 6.45 -14.13
CA ILE A 34 6.58 6.91 -14.99
C ILE A 34 5.83 8.08 -14.33
N ALA A 35 5.52 7.95 -13.04
CA ALA A 35 4.86 9.03 -12.31
C ALA A 35 5.72 10.30 -12.31
N ASP A 36 7.03 10.18 -12.06
CA ASP A 36 7.96 11.32 -12.08
C ASP A 36 8.05 11.98 -13.46
N VAL A 37 8.13 11.20 -14.55
CA VAL A 37 8.11 11.72 -15.93
C VAL A 37 6.82 12.52 -16.21
N ILE A 38 5.67 11.99 -15.81
CA ILE A 38 4.39 12.69 -15.95
C ILE A 38 4.38 13.98 -15.12
N ALA A 39 4.83 13.92 -13.87
CA ALA A 39 4.90 15.07 -12.98
C ALA A 39 5.79 16.18 -13.54
N ARG A 40 6.98 15.82 -14.03
CA ARG A 40 7.92 16.75 -14.68
C ARG A 40 7.34 17.37 -15.94
N HIS A 41 6.69 16.57 -16.80
CA HIS A 41 6.03 17.10 -17.99
C HIS A 41 4.93 18.11 -17.62
N LYS A 42 4.13 17.81 -16.60
CA LYS A 42 3.07 18.71 -16.11
C LYS A 42 3.64 20.01 -15.53
N ARG A 43 4.70 19.93 -14.74
CA ARG A 43 5.43 21.11 -14.24
C ARG A 43 5.99 21.93 -15.41
N LEU A 44 6.54 21.28 -16.44
CA LEU A 44 7.12 21.95 -17.62
C LEU A 44 6.08 22.76 -18.42
N ILE A 45 4.83 22.30 -18.51
CA ILE A 45 3.74 23.02 -19.19
C ILE A 45 3.04 24.07 -18.30
N GLY A 46 3.56 24.29 -17.07
CA GLY A 46 3.08 25.33 -16.17
C GLY A 46 1.95 24.91 -15.20
N ASP A 47 1.71 23.61 -15.02
CA ASP A 47 0.74 23.12 -14.03
C ASP A 47 1.33 23.14 -12.59
N GLU A 48 0.47 23.39 -11.60
CA GLU A 48 0.75 23.17 -10.18
C GLU A 48 0.61 21.68 -9.85
N VAL A 49 1.74 20.98 -9.67
CA VAL A 49 1.76 19.52 -9.53
C VAL A 49 1.92 19.06 -8.09
N LEU A 50 1.19 18.02 -7.71
CA LEU A 50 1.34 17.26 -6.46
C LEU A 50 1.54 15.76 -6.77
N LEU A 51 2.79 15.29 -6.70
CA LEU A 51 3.16 13.88 -6.77
C LEU A 51 3.27 13.29 -5.36
N ILE A 52 2.42 12.32 -5.05
CA ILE A 52 2.44 11.56 -3.80
C ILE A 52 2.95 10.14 -4.04
N THR A 53 3.95 9.73 -3.28
CA THR A 53 4.43 8.35 -3.20
C THR A 53 4.44 7.91 -1.74
N GLY A 54 4.77 6.65 -1.45
CA GLY A 54 4.87 6.22 -0.08
C GLY A 54 4.88 4.72 0.14
N THR A 55 4.65 4.35 1.39
CA THR A 55 4.72 2.99 1.89
C THR A 55 3.48 2.60 2.65
N ASP A 56 3.08 1.34 2.47
CA ASP A 56 2.10 0.68 3.32
C ASP A 56 2.81 -0.26 4.29
N GLU A 57 2.59 0.01 5.58
CA GLU A 57 3.41 -0.46 6.70
C GLU A 57 2.65 -1.35 7.68
N HIS A 58 1.39 -1.66 7.38
CA HIS A 58 0.56 -2.57 8.18
C HIS A 58 0.45 -3.94 7.51
N GLY A 59 0.53 -5.01 8.30
CA GLY A 59 0.37 -6.37 7.82
C GLY A 59 0.98 -7.42 8.74
N GLN A 60 0.40 -8.62 8.78
CA GLN A 60 0.91 -9.69 9.66
C GLN A 60 2.28 -10.17 9.21
N LYS A 61 2.57 -10.19 7.90
CA LYS A 61 3.90 -10.51 7.37
C LYS A 61 4.97 -9.55 7.88
N ILE A 62 4.72 -8.24 7.83
CA ILE A 62 5.62 -7.20 8.33
C ILE A 62 5.92 -7.43 9.81
N GLN A 63 4.87 -7.65 10.61
CA GLN A 63 5.01 -7.92 12.03
C GLN A 63 5.87 -9.18 12.29
N ARG A 64 5.58 -10.30 11.62
CA ARG A 64 6.33 -11.55 11.79
C ARG A 64 7.79 -11.41 11.38
N THR A 65 8.08 -10.75 10.27
CA THR A 65 9.46 -10.51 9.82
C THR A 65 10.23 -9.63 10.79
N ALA A 66 9.57 -8.64 11.41
CA ALA A 66 10.19 -7.84 12.48
C ALA A 66 10.51 -8.70 13.72
N GLU A 67 9.56 -9.53 14.16
CA GLU A 67 9.72 -10.46 15.29
C GLU A 67 10.85 -11.48 15.05
N GLU A 68 10.91 -12.09 13.85
CA GLU A 68 11.97 -13.02 13.45
C GLU A 68 13.37 -12.38 13.47
N LYS A 69 13.44 -11.07 13.24
CA LYS A 69 14.69 -10.28 13.32
C LYS A 69 14.96 -9.70 14.72
N GLY A 70 14.08 -9.93 15.69
CA GLY A 70 14.20 -9.34 17.04
C GLY A 70 14.04 -7.81 17.05
N LEU A 71 13.30 -7.25 16.09
CA LEU A 71 13.08 -5.80 15.95
C LEU A 71 11.63 -5.44 16.29
N ALA A 72 11.42 -4.21 16.77
CA ALA A 72 10.08 -3.64 16.83
C ALA A 72 9.53 -3.45 15.40
N PRO A 73 8.23 -3.68 15.14
CA PRO A 73 7.64 -3.53 13.80
C PRO A 73 7.92 -2.16 13.17
N GLN A 74 7.75 -1.07 13.94
CA GLN A 74 8.02 0.28 13.46
C GLN A 74 9.47 0.45 12.98
N LYS A 75 10.43 -0.08 13.75
CA LYS A 75 11.86 -0.01 13.40
C LYS A 75 12.14 -0.78 12.11
N HIS A 76 11.52 -1.94 11.93
CA HIS A 76 11.63 -2.69 10.68
C HIS A 76 11.09 -1.89 9.49
N CYS A 77 9.92 -1.25 9.63
CA CYS A 77 9.37 -0.38 8.59
C CYS A 77 10.30 0.80 8.28
N ASP A 78 10.85 1.46 9.31
CA ASP A 78 11.77 2.59 9.16
C ASP A 78 13.03 2.22 8.35
N GLU A 79 13.61 1.03 8.59
CA GLU A 79 14.77 0.51 7.85
C GLU A 79 14.47 0.22 6.37
N ILE A 80 13.25 -0.24 6.06
CA ILE A 80 12.85 -0.49 4.67
C ILE A 80 12.51 0.82 3.96
N VAL A 81 11.86 1.76 4.64
CA VAL A 81 11.54 3.09 4.10
C VAL A 81 12.81 3.85 3.71
N SER A 82 13.87 3.79 4.52
CA SER A 82 15.14 4.44 4.17
C SER A 82 15.70 3.89 2.86
N SER A 83 15.54 2.59 2.58
CA SER A 83 15.96 1.98 1.31
C SER A 83 15.17 2.53 0.11
N PHE A 84 13.87 2.84 0.28
CA PHE A 84 13.07 3.51 -0.74
C PHE A 84 13.53 4.95 -0.95
N GLU A 85 13.73 5.72 0.11
CA GLU A 85 14.21 7.11 0.03
C GLU A 85 15.57 7.21 -0.65
N GLU A 86 16.51 6.33 -0.29
CA GLU A 86 17.83 6.24 -0.94
C GLU A 86 17.72 5.92 -2.43
N LEU A 87 16.83 5.00 -2.83
CA LEU A 87 16.63 4.68 -4.24
C LEU A 87 16.01 5.86 -4.99
N TRP A 88 15.01 6.54 -4.41
CA TRP A 88 14.39 7.71 -5.01
C TRP A 88 15.39 8.85 -5.18
N GLN A 89 16.30 9.03 -4.23
CA GLN A 89 17.40 9.98 -4.38
C GLN A 89 18.35 9.58 -5.52
N LYS A 90 18.75 8.30 -5.61
CA LYS A 90 19.63 7.80 -6.68
C LYS A 90 19.02 7.90 -8.07
N LEU A 91 17.70 7.75 -8.17
CA LEU A 91 16.93 7.87 -9.41
C LEU A 91 16.48 9.31 -9.69
N GLU A 92 16.84 10.27 -8.83
CA GLU A 92 16.43 11.68 -8.92
C GLU A 92 14.91 11.88 -9.01
N ILE A 93 14.13 11.04 -8.33
CA ILE A 93 12.67 11.16 -8.31
C ILE A 93 12.27 12.40 -7.53
N GLN A 94 11.42 13.25 -8.12
CA GLN A 94 10.91 14.48 -7.51
C GLN A 94 9.44 14.35 -7.12
N TYR A 95 9.22 13.75 -5.94
CA TYR A 95 7.91 13.71 -5.28
C TYR A 95 7.72 14.90 -4.32
N ASP A 96 6.47 15.30 -4.11
CA ASP A 96 6.12 16.42 -3.22
C ASP A 96 5.75 15.92 -1.82
N ARG A 97 5.27 14.67 -1.70
CA ARG A 97 4.94 14.05 -0.42
C ARG A 97 5.24 12.55 -0.42
N PHE A 98 5.90 12.11 0.65
CA PHE A 98 6.05 10.70 0.99
C PHE A 98 5.05 10.34 2.10
N SER A 99 4.11 9.45 1.82
CA SER A 99 3.06 9.05 2.75
C SER A 99 3.39 7.70 3.39
N ARG A 100 3.32 7.63 4.72
CA ARG A 100 3.50 6.39 5.49
C ARG A 100 2.21 6.08 6.22
N THR A 101 1.69 4.86 6.15
CA THR A 101 0.43 4.49 6.83
C THR A 101 0.56 4.39 8.36
N THR A 102 1.78 4.42 8.90
CA THR A 102 2.10 4.54 10.33
C THR A 102 2.15 6.01 10.81
N ALA A 103 2.09 7.00 9.91
CA ALA A 103 2.13 8.39 10.33
C ALA A 103 0.86 8.80 11.09
N SER A 104 1.01 9.54 12.19
CA SER A 104 -0.12 10.01 13.02
C SER A 104 -1.19 10.78 12.24
N LYS A 105 -0.78 11.58 11.24
CA LYS A 105 -1.71 12.29 10.35
C LYS A 105 -2.56 11.34 9.52
N HIS A 106 -2.03 10.19 9.12
CA HIS A 106 -2.78 9.17 8.38
C HIS A 106 -3.74 8.45 9.32
N GLU A 107 -3.27 8.04 10.51
CA GLU A 107 -4.08 7.38 11.54
C GLU A 107 -5.33 8.18 11.89
N VAL A 108 -5.18 9.49 12.14
CA VAL A 108 -6.33 10.37 12.47
C VAL A 108 -7.37 10.38 11.35
N ILE A 109 -6.95 10.41 10.08
CA ILE A 109 -7.87 10.42 8.93
C ILE A 109 -8.59 9.07 8.80
N VAL A 110 -7.86 7.96 8.95
CA VAL A 110 -8.44 6.62 8.86
C VAL A 110 -9.43 6.39 10.00
N LYS A 111 -9.10 6.83 11.21
CA LYS A 111 -9.99 6.73 12.37
C LYS A 111 -11.28 7.52 12.17
N GLU A 112 -11.18 8.78 11.76
CA GLU A 112 -12.34 9.63 11.47
C GLU A 112 -13.23 9.01 10.36
N PHE A 113 -12.62 8.52 9.29
CA PHE A 113 -13.35 7.83 8.22
C PHE A 113 -14.09 6.60 8.75
N PHE A 114 -13.38 5.75 9.51
CA PHE A 114 -13.97 4.54 10.09
C PHE A 114 -15.14 4.87 11.02
N GLU A 115 -14.98 5.87 11.90
CA GLU A 115 -16.02 6.29 12.84
C GLU A 115 -17.28 6.78 12.12
N ARG A 116 -17.14 7.62 11.08
CA ARG A 116 -18.29 8.09 10.29
C ARG A 116 -19.05 6.96 9.61
N VAL A 117 -18.32 6.01 9.02
CA VAL A 117 -18.96 4.90 8.29
C VAL A 117 -19.56 3.88 9.26
N TRP A 118 -18.96 3.73 10.44
CA TRP A 118 -19.54 2.98 11.56
C TRP A 118 -20.86 3.60 12.03
N GLU A 119 -20.86 4.91 12.30
CA GLU A 119 -22.02 5.66 12.77
C GLU A 119 -23.17 5.69 11.76
N ASN A 120 -22.85 5.68 10.45
CA ASN A 120 -23.85 5.55 9.39
C ASN A 120 -24.51 4.17 9.31
N GLY A 121 -23.99 3.17 10.03
CA GLY A 121 -24.52 1.80 10.02
C GLY A 121 -24.13 0.99 8.77
N ASP A 122 -23.21 1.50 7.95
CA ASP A 122 -22.69 0.80 6.77
C ASP A 122 -21.74 -0.35 7.19
N ILE A 123 -21.15 -0.28 8.39
CA ILE A 123 -20.31 -1.35 8.93
C ILE A 123 -21.14 -2.34 9.71
N TYR A 124 -21.05 -3.63 9.35
CA TYR A 124 -21.67 -4.71 10.10
C TYR A 124 -20.71 -5.86 10.36
N LEU A 125 -20.94 -6.55 11.48
CA LEU A 125 -20.19 -7.75 11.85
C LEU A 125 -20.84 -8.98 11.22
N ALA A 126 -20.09 -9.70 10.39
CA ALA A 126 -20.50 -10.99 9.88
C ALA A 126 -19.39 -12.04 10.03
N GLN A 127 -19.71 -13.28 9.70
CA GLN A 127 -18.76 -14.39 9.72
C GLN A 127 -18.42 -14.80 8.30
N GLN A 128 -17.12 -14.76 7.97
CA GLN A 128 -16.59 -15.37 6.76
C GLN A 128 -16.11 -16.78 7.12
N GLN A 129 -16.61 -17.78 6.40
CA GLN A 129 -16.09 -19.15 6.43
C GLN A 129 -15.52 -19.50 5.05
N GLY A 130 -14.33 -20.09 5.03
CA GLY A 130 -13.73 -20.60 3.81
C GLY A 130 -12.41 -21.29 4.10
N TRP A 131 -11.80 -21.83 3.05
CA TRP A 131 -10.42 -22.29 3.13
C TRP A 131 -9.53 -21.05 3.20
N TYR A 132 -8.56 -21.03 4.11
CA TYR A 132 -7.71 -19.86 4.30
C TYR A 132 -6.26 -20.22 4.00
N CYS A 133 -5.69 -19.54 3.01
CA CYS A 133 -4.27 -19.63 2.72
C CYS A 133 -3.52 -18.60 3.57
N VAL A 134 -2.75 -19.07 4.54
CA VAL A 134 -1.97 -18.19 5.43
C VAL A 134 -0.92 -17.40 4.65
N ALA A 135 -0.35 -17.99 3.60
CA ALA A 135 0.69 -17.34 2.80
C ALA A 135 0.12 -16.27 1.85
N CYS A 136 -1.09 -16.47 1.31
CA CYS A 136 -1.80 -15.42 0.56
C CYS A 136 -2.50 -14.39 1.45
N GLU A 137 -2.74 -14.71 2.74
CA GLU A 137 -3.60 -13.93 3.65
C GLU A 137 -5.04 -13.76 3.14
N GLU A 138 -5.53 -14.77 2.44
CA GLU A 138 -6.77 -14.70 1.67
C GLU A 138 -7.63 -15.95 1.91
N PHE A 139 -8.95 -15.76 1.87
CA PHE A 139 -9.89 -16.88 1.80
C PHE A 139 -10.01 -17.37 0.36
N LYS A 140 -9.92 -18.69 0.18
CA LYS A 140 -10.12 -19.41 -1.07
C LYS A 140 -11.42 -20.20 -1.02
N GLU A 141 -12.09 -20.28 -2.15
CA GLU A 141 -13.17 -21.22 -2.38
C GLU A 141 -12.62 -22.63 -2.63
N LYS A 142 -13.44 -23.65 -2.36
CA LYS A 142 -13.01 -25.06 -2.54
C LYS A 142 -12.59 -25.36 -3.98
N ARG A 143 -13.22 -24.72 -4.98
CA ARG A 143 -12.89 -24.88 -6.41
C ARG A 143 -11.56 -24.27 -6.81
N GLU A 144 -11.01 -23.35 -6.00
CA GLU A 144 -9.73 -22.71 -6.25
C GLU A 144 -8.56 -23.50 -5.65
N LEU A 145 -8.85 -24.51 -4.81
CA LEU A 145 -7.84 -25.39 -4.25
C LEU A 145 -7.47 -26.50 -5.24
N LEU A 146 -6.20 -26.88 -5.21
CA LEU A 146 -5.72 -28.10 -5.83
C LEU A 146 -6.31 -29.34 -5.12
N GLU A 147 -6.23 -30.51 -5.77
CA GLU A 147 -6.78 -31.76 -5.24
C GLU A 147 -6.22 -32.14 -3.86
N ASP A 148 -5.00 -31.71 -3.55
CA ASP A 148 -4.32 -31.93 -2.27
C ASP A 148 -4.74 -30.95 -1.15
N GLY A 149 -5.62 -29.99 -1.47
CA GLY A 149 -6.12 -28.95 -0.56
C GLY A 149 -5.18 -27.77 -0.41
N CYS A 150 -4.19 -27.60 -1.30
CA CYS A 150 -3.30 -26.45 -1.33
C CYS A 150 -3.83 -25.36 -2.26
N CYS A 151 -3.48 -24.10 -1.99
CA CYS A 151 -3.74 -23.04 -2.96
C CYS A 151 -2.77 -23.16 -4.16
N PRO A 152 -3.15 -22.69 -5.37
CA PRO A 152 -2.33 -22.85 -6.59
C PRO A 152 -0.97 -22.16 -6.52
N ILE A 153 -0.83 -21.15 -5.65
CA ILE A 153 0.38 -20.35 -5.49
C ILE A 153 1.33 -20.99 -4.47
N HIS A 154 0.79 -21.66 -3.45
CA HIS A 154 1.55 -22.23 -2.34
C HIS A 154 1.22 -23.72 -2.19
N THR A 155 1.74 -24.53 -3.10
CA THR A 155 1.50 -25.98 -3.17
C THR A 155 2.10 -26.78 -2.01
N ASN A 156 2.97 -26.16 -1.21
CA ASN A 156 3.69 -26.84 -0.14
C ASN A 156 2.99 -26.72 1.23
N LYS A 157 1.88 -25.97 1.31
CA LYS A 157 1.12 -25.77 2.55
C LYS A 157 -0.36 -25.94 2.29
N LYS A 158 -0.96 -26.92 2.96
CA LYS A 158 -2.41 -27.15 2.90
C LYS A 158 -3.17 -26.00 3.54
N ASP A 159 -4.18 -25.52 2.83
CA ASP A 159 -5.11 -24.54 3.35
C ASP A 159 -6.01 -25.19 4.41
N ARG A 160 -6.48 -24.40 5.37
CA ARG A 160 -7.34 -24.89 6.46
C ARG A 160 -8.68 -24.20 6.43
N MET A 161 -9.73 -24.94 6.73
CA MET A 161 -11.05 -24.36 6.95
C MET A 161 -10.98 -23.41 8.14
N ALA A 162 -11.28 -22.14 7.92
CA ALA A 162 -11.28 -21.11 8.94
C ALA A 162 -12.64 -20.42 8.99
N ARG A 163 -13.05 -20.05 10.19
CA ARG A 163 -14.18 -19.15 10.44
C ARG A 163 -13.64 -17.91 11.12
N ARG A 164 -13.86 -16.74 10.53
CA ARG A 164 -13.45 -15.46 11.13
C ARG A 164 -14.65 -14.53 11.18
N ARG A 165 -14.86 -13.92 12.35
CA ARG A 165 -15.70 -12.73 12.45
C ARG A 165 -14.92 -11.57 11.84
N LYS A 166 -15.54 -10.87 10.91
CA LYS A 166 -14.98 -9.70 10.24
C LYS A 166 -16.03 -8.60 10.19
N LEU A 167 -15.53 -7.37 10.23
CA LEU A 167 -16.32 -6.20 9.86
C LEU A 167 -16.36 -6.12 8.34
N PHE A 168 -17.55 -5.90 7.81
CA PHE A 168 -17.82 -5.67 6.40
C PHE A 168 -18.30 -4.24 6.26
N LEU A 169 -17.80 -3.57 5.23
CA LEU A 169 -18.25 -2.27 4.75
C LEU A 169 -19.18 -2.49 3.56
#